data_AF-A0A924ZGK2-F1
#
_entry.id   AF-A0A924ZGK2-F1
#
_cell.length_a   1.000
_cell.length_b   1.000
_cell.length_c   1.000
_cell.angle_alpha   90.00
_cell.angle_beta   90.00
_cell.angle_gamma   90.00
#
_symmetry.space_group_name_H-M   'P 1'
#
loop_
_entity.id
_entity.type
_entity.pdbx_description
1 polymer ?
#
loop_
_entity_poly.entity_id
_entity_poly.type
_entity_poly.pdbx_seq_one_letter_code
_entity_poly.pdbx_strand_id
1 'polypeptide(L)'
;MSQTFVRTQMLPAQTPPVTERGAVKWMRENLFSSWLNIGLTVLGIATVYYFIVLSLPWLLNGVWNASSLTECRQIIAQNFGPDAGGACWAIIHARWYQFIYGFYPPELYWRPVLAFGLLFVALAPVLFSDNVRNSGLMVAVVTALAVLALYLVTMPLWLFVALTAGLIGATFLAYTRPARLLSLTLTYPFLMVWLLWGGPIWGPVVAMAGFFVMVLVYRLLSPRVGVPIAT
;
A
#
# COMPACT_ATOMS: atom_id res chain seq x y z
N MET A 1 -26.03 -67.55 -18.31
CA MET A 1 -25.32 -66.86 -19.40
C MET A 1 -25.32 -65.37 -19.09
N SER A 2 -24.15 -64.79 -18.84
CA SER A 2 -23.99 -63.34 -18.63
C SER A 2 -24.16 -62.63 -19.98
N GLN A 3 -25.11 -61.71 -20.09
CA GLN A 3 -25.33 -60.94 -21.32
C GLN A 3 -24.23 -59.88 -21.44
N THR A 4 -23.37 -60.01 -22.46
CA THR A 4 -22.32 -59.02 -22.75
C THR A 4 -22.97 -57.75 -23.29
N PHE A 5 -23.15 -56.74 -22.44
CA PHE A 5 -23.72 -55.46 -22.85
C PHE A 5 -22.71 -54.68 -23.70
N VAL A 6 -23.06 -54.41 -24.97
CA VAL A 6 -22.30 -53.54 -25.88
C VAL A 6 -23.18 -52.36 -26.29
N ARG A 7 -22.65 -51.15 -26.07
CA ARG A 7 -23.38 -49.90 -26.24
C ARG A 7 -23.45 -49.47 -27.71
N THR A 8 -24.64 -49.11 -28.20
CA THR A 8 -24.89 -48.77 -29.63
C THR A 8 -25.01 -47.28 -29.94
N GLN A 9 -25.14 -46.40 -28.94
CA GLN A 9 -25.30 -44.95 -29.14
C GLN A 9 -24.49 -44.18 -28.10
N MET A 10 -23.93 -43.00 -28.44
CA MET A 10 -23.19 -42.14 -27.48
C MET A 10 -24.12 -41.38 -26.52
N LEU A 11 -23.60 -41.03 -25.32
CA LEU A 11 -24.41 -40.47 -24.22
C LEU A 11 -24.40 -38.96 -24.47
N PRO A 12 -25.52 -38.24 -24.26
CA PRO A 12 -25.48 -36.79 -24.33
C PRO A 12 -24.51 -36.26 -23.27
N ALA A 13 -23.79 -35.18 -23.61
CA ALA A 13 -22.90 -34.52 -22.68
C ALA A 13 -23.72 -34.03 -21.47
N GLN A 14 -23.36 -34.51 -20.28
CA GLN A 14 -23.93 -34.03 -19.02
C GLN A 14 -22.94 -33.06 -18.37
N THR A 15 -23.45 -32.15 -17.54
CA THR A 15 -22.57 -31.28 -16.76
C THR A 15 -21.72 -32.13 -15.80
N PRO A 16 -20.45 -31.77 -15.56
CA PRO A 16 -19.62 -32.49 -14.61
C PRO A 16 -20.29 -32.60 -13.23
N PRO A 17 -20.05 -33.69 -12.46
CA PRO A 17 -20.49 -33.80 -11.09
C PRO A 17 -20.04 -32.59 -10.26
N VAL A 18 -20.82 -32.19 -9.25
CA VAL A 18 -20.53 -30.99 -8.42
C VAL A 18 -19.15 -31.09 -7.74
N THR A 19 -18.65 -32.29 -7.47
CA THR A 19 -17.31 -32.54 -6.93
C THR A 19 -16.17 -32.25 -7.92
N GLU A 20 -16.46 -32.24 -9.22
CA GLU A 20 -15.49 -32.06 -10.30
C GLU A 20 -15.61 -30.69 -11.00
N ARG A 21 -16.38 -29.75 -10.44
CA ARG A 21 -16.47 -28.38 -10.95
C ARG A 21 -16.71 -27.35 -9.84
N GLY A 22 -16.34 -26.10 -10.11
CA GLY A 22 -16.63 -24.96 -9.24
C GLY A 22 -15.88 -24.97 -7.90
N ALA A 23 -16.47 -24.30 -6.91
CA ALA A 23 -15.83 -24.06 -5.60
C ALA A 23 -15.53 -25.35 -4.82
N VAL A 24 -16.37 -26.37 -4.95
CA VAL A 24 -16.21 -27.65 -4.23
C VAL A 24 -14.93 -28.36 -4.68
N LYS A 25 -14.71 -28.45 -6.00
CA LYS A 25 -13.47 -28.98 -6.56
C LYS A 25 -12.26 -28.18 -6.07
N TRP A 26 -12.34 -26.85 -6.12
CA TRP A 26 -11.25 -25.97 -5.68
C TRP A 26 -10.90 -26.19 -4.20
N MET A 27 -11.88 -26.27 -3.30
CA MET A 27 -11.63 -26.51 -1.87
C MET A 27 -10.97 -27.89 -1.65
N ARG A 28 -11.43 -28.93 -2.35
CA ARG A 28 -10.86 -30.28 -2.24
C ARG A 28 -9.39 -30.30 -2.72
N GLU A 29 -9.08 -29.61 -3.81
CA GLU A 29 -7.74 -29.61 -4.41
C GLU A 29 -6.76 -28.65 -3.70
N ASN A 30 -7.25 -27.58 -3.06
CA ASN A 30 -6.40 -26.56 -2.45
C ASN A 30 -6.37 -26.66 -0.90
N LEU A 31 -7.53 -26.72 -0.24
CA LEU A 31 -7.62 -26.68 1.22
C LEU A 31 -7.51 -28.07 1.87
N PHE A 32 -8.09 -29.09 1.23
CA PHE A 32 -8.23 -30.42 1.83
C PHE A 32 -7.50 -31.53 1.06
N SER A 33 -6.49 -31.17 0.26
CA SER A 33 -5.80 -32.11 -0.65
C SER A 33 -4.82 -33.06 0.03
N SER A 34 -4.39 -32.76 1.26
CA SER A 34 -3.50 -33.61 2.06
C SER A 34 -3.81 -33.47 3.54
N TRP A 35 -3.37 -34.42 4.36
CA TRP A 35 -3.52 -34.34 5.82
C TRP A 35 -2.91 -33.08 6.41
N LEU A 36 -1.78 -32.61 5.86
CA LEU A 36 -1.13 -31.37 6.27
C LEU A 36 -1.97 -30.16 5.86
N ASN A 37 -2.54 -30.13 4.65
CA ASN A 37 -3.40 -29.04 4.20
C ASN A 37 -4.72 -28.98 5.01
N ILE A 38 -5.29 -30.14 5.36
CA ILE A 38 -6.43 -30.22 6.27
C ILE A 38 -6.06 -29.61 7.63
N GLY A 39 -4.92 -30.01 8.20
CA GLY A 39 -4.42 -29.47 9.47
C GLY A 39 -4.20 -27.96 9.43
N LEU A 40 -3.55 -27.44 8.40
CA LEU A 40 -3.33 -26.01 8.20
C LEU A 40 -4.63 -25.25 7.98
N THR A 41 -5.60 -25.84 7.27
CA THR A 41 -6.92 -25.24 7.05
C THR A 41 -7.68 -25.12 8.37
N VAL A 42 -7.73 -26.19 9.18
CA VAL A 42 -8.37 -26.16 10.49
C VAL A 42 -7.68 -25.16 11.42
N LEU A 43 -6.35 -25.16 11.46
CA LEU A 43 -5.58 -24.20 12.26
C LEU A 43 -5.81 -22.76 11.80
N GLY A 44 -5.87 -22.52 10.49
CA GLY A 44 -6.17 -21.21 9.91
C GLY A 44 -7.57 -20.72 10.29
N ILE A 45 -8.58 -21.58 10.15
CA ILE A 45 -9.95 -21.27 10.57
C ILE A 45 -10.00 -20.98 12.07
N ALA A 46 -9.36 -21.82 12.90
CA ALA A 46 -9.31 -21.61 14.34
C ALA A 46 -8.63 -20.28 14.69
N THR A 47 -7.51 -19.95 14.04
CA THR A 47 -6.77 -18.69 14.24
C THR A 47 -7.65 -17.49 13.90
N VAL A 48 -8.34 -17.52 12.74
CA VAL A 48 -9.27 -16.46 12.35
C VAL A 48 -10.43 -16.35 13.34
N TYR A 49 -11.00 -17.47 13.74
CA TYR A 49 -12.09 -17.51 14.72
C TYR A 49 -11.68 -16.88 16.06
N TYR A 50 -10.56 -17.30 16.64
CA TYR A 50 -10.06 -16.74 17.91
C TYR A 50 -9.65 -15.28 17.77
N PHE A 51 -9.03 -14.88 16.65
CA PHE A 51 -8.73 -13.47 16.39
C PHE A 51 -10.00 -12.63 16.38
N ILE A 52 -11.06 -13.08 15.70
CA ILE A 52 -12.34 -12.38 15.66
C ILE A 52 -12.96 -12.31 17.06
N VAL A 53 -13.10 -13.43 17.77
CA VAL A 53 -13.78 -13.45 19.07
C VAL A 53 -13.02 -12.63 20.12
N LEU A 54 -11.69 -12.56 20.05
CA LEU A 54 -10.87 -11.78 20.97
C LEU A 54 -10.86 -10.27 20.65
N SER A 55 -10.79 -9.90 19.37
CA SER A 55 -10.66 -8.50 18.95
C SER A 55 -12.00 -7.79 18.80
N LEU A 56 -13.06 -8.51 18.40
CA LEU A 56 -14.32 -7.92 18.02
C LEU A 56 -15.05 -7.23 19.19
N PRO A 57 -15.14 -7.80 20.40
CA PRO A 57 -15.74 -7.08 21.54
C PRO A 57 -15.01 -5.76 21.84
N TRP A 58 -13.68 -5.76 21.80
CA TRP A 58 -12.90 -4.54 22.02
C TRP A 58 -13.18 -3.46 20.95
N LEU A 59 -13.32 -3.87 19.68
CA LEU A 59 -13.67 -2.97 18.58
C LEU A 59 -15.10 -2.43 18.71
N LEU A 60 -16.07 -3.31 18.97
CA LEU A 60 -17.50 -2.98 19.00
C LEU A 60 -17.92 -2.21 20.24
N ASN A 61 -17.26 -2.43 21.39
CA ASN A 61 -17.49 -1.67 22.62
C ASN A 61 -16.86 -0.27 22.56
N GLY A 62 -16.34 0.16 21.40
CA GLY A 62 -15.53 1.36 21.30
C GLY A 62 -16.29 2.67 21.44
N VAL A 63 -15.68 3.66 22.10
CA VAL A 63 -16.28 4.97 22.40
C VAL A 63 -15.63 6.06 21.54
N TRP A 64 -16.47 6.82 20.81
CA TRP A 64 -16.05 7.87 19.88
C TRP A 64 -16.01 9.28 20.48
N ASN A 65 -16.75 9.52 21.56
CA ASN A 65 -16.87 10.83 22.18
C ASN A 65 -16.61 10.72 23.68
N ALA A 66 -15.46 11.23 24.12
CA ALA A 66 -15.04 11.31 25.51
C ALA A 66 -13.96 12.40 25.66
N SER A 67 -13.97 13.12 26.77
CA SER A 67 -12.99 14.17 27.10
C SER A 67 -11.71 13.62 27.75
N SER A 68 -11.75 12.41 28.30
CA SER A 68 -10.58 11.75 28.92
C SER A 68 -10.59 10.23 28.76
N LEU A 69 -9.42 9.61 28.91
CA LEU A 69 -9.29 8.15 28.88
C LEU A 69 -10.04 7.49 30.04
N THR A 70 -10.14 8.16 31.19
CA THR A 70 -10.93 7.71 32.35
C THR A 70 -12.42 7.68 32.03
N GLU A 71 -12.94 8.77 31.46
CA GLU A 71 -14.35 8.86 31.03
C GLU A 71 -14.68 7.80 29.99
N CYS A 72 -13.77 7.58 29.03
CA CYS A 72 -13.91 6.53 28.02
C CYS A 72 -14.11 5.14 28.66
N ARG A 73 -13.31 4.80 29.67
CA ARG A 73 -13.44 3.53 30.42
C ARG A 73 -14.72 3.47 31.25
N GLN A 74 -15.16 4.58 31.82
CA GLN A 74 -16.43 4.65 32.56
C GLN A 74 -17.63 4.39 31.64
N ILE A 75 -17.65 5.00 30.44
CA ILE A 75 -18.70 4.79 29.45
C ILE A 75 -18.74 3.31 29.02
N ILE A 76 -17.59 2.68 28.78
CA ILE A 76 -17.51 1.26 28.41
C ILE A 76 -18.07 0.39 29.54
N ALA A 77 -17.65 0.65 30.78
CA ALA A 77 -18.10 -0.09 31.95
C ALA A 77 -19.63 0.05 32.18
N GLN A 78 -20.18 1.25 31.94
CA GLN A 78 -21.61 1.52 32.05
C GLN A 78 -22.43 0.82 30.97
N ASN A 79 -21.92 0.77 29.73
CA ASN A 79 -22.67 0.22 28.59
C ASN A 79 -22.56 -1.29 28.45
N PHE A 80 -21.40 -1.87 28.80
CA PHE A 80 -21.06 -3.27 28.50
C PHE A 80 -20.70 -4.11 29.74
N GLY A 81 -20.68 -3.50 30.93
CA GLY A 81 -20.38 -4.16 32.21
C GLY A 81 -18.98 -3.84 32.75
N PRO A 82 -18.74 -4.05 34.06
CA PRO A 82 -17.53 -3.57 34.75
C PRO A 82 -16.23 -4.20 34.23
N ASP A 83 -16.30 -5.43 33.71
CA ASP A 83 -15.15 -6.18 33.19
C ASP A 83 -15.00 -6.04 31.66
N ALA A 84 -15.87 -5.27 31.01
CA ALA A 84 -15.83 -5.10 29.56
C ALA A 84 -14.66 -4.20 29.13
N GLY A 85 -13.83 -4.72 28.22
CA GLY A 85 -12.85 -3.92 27.49
C GLY A 85 -13.46 -3.27 26.24
N GLY A 86 -12.89 -2.14 25.81
CA GLY A 86 -13.28 -1.46 24.59
C GLY A 86 -12.24 -0.45 24.10
N ALA A 87 -12.30 -0.15 22.80
CA ALA A 87 -11.43 0.83 22.16
C ALA A 87 -11.83 2.27 22.53
N CYS A 88 -10.85 3.13 22.76
CA CYS A 88 -11.12 4.56 22.93
C CYS A 88 -10.84 5.34 21.65
N TRP A 89 -11.79 5.33 20.71
CA TRP A 89 -11.70 6.02 19.42
C TRP A 89 -11.64 7.55 19.56
N ALA A 90 -12.15 8.09 20.68
CA ALA A 90 -12.05 9.52 21.01
C ALA A 90 -10.60 10.04 20.97
N ILE A 91 -9.61 9.21 21.34
CA ILE A 91 -8.18 9.59 21.28
C ILE A 91 -7.72 9.75 19.83
N ILE A 92 -8.15 8.84 18.95
CA ILE A 92 -7.83 8.89 17.52
C ILE A 92 -8.44 10.13 16.88
N HIS A 93 -9.69 10.46 17.23
CA HIS A 93 -10.32 11.69 16.79
C HIS A 93 -9.59 12.95 17.30
N ALA A 94 -9.29 13.01 18.61
CA ALA A 94 -8.62 14.14 19.23
C ALA A 94 -7.17 14.35 18.76
N ARG A 95 -6.50 13.29 18.31
CA ARG A 95 -5.10 13.30 17.85
C ARG A 95 -4.96 12.96 16.37
N TRP A 96 -6.04 13.13 15.58
CA TRP A 96 -6.07 12.76 14.16
C TRP A 96 -4.86 13.29 13.38
N TYR A 97 -4.57 14.59 13.53
CA TYR A 97 -3.43 15.22 12.87
C TYR A 97 -2.08 14.62 13.30
N GLN A 98 -1.92 14.21 14.55
CA GLN A 98 -0.69 13.59 15.03
C GLN A 98 -0.50 12.15 14.50
N PHE A 99 -1.58 11.42 14.24
CA PHE A 99 -1.48 10.09 13.61
C PHE A 99 -1.14 10.17 12.12
N ILE A 100 -1.64 11.18 11.42
CA ILE A 100 -1.39 11.38 9.98
C ILE A 100 -0.03 12.06 9.73
N TYR A 101 0.27 13.11 10.49
CA TYR A 101 1.44 13.97 10.26
C TYR A 101 2.53 13.81 11.33
N GLY A 102 2.35 12.97 12.34
CA GLY A 102 3.32 12.83 13.42
C GLY A 102 3.51 14.12 14.21
N PHE A 103 4.75 14.47 14.49
CA PHE A 103 5.13 15.69 15.21
C PHE A 103 5.44 16.88 14.29
N TYR A 104 4.95 16.88 13.05
CA TYR A 104 5.15 18.02 12.16
C TYR A 104 4.38 19.24 12.66
N PRO A 105 4.98 20.44 12.59
CA PRO A 105 4.22 21.67 12.77
C PRO A 105 3.26 21.87 11.57
N PRO A 106 2.07 22.48 11.76
CA PRO A 106 1.03 22.59 10.72
C PRO A 106 1.49 23.25 9.42
N GLU A 107 2.43 24.17 9.50
CA GLU A 107 3.00 24.91 8.38
C GLU A 107 3.84 24.01 7.45
N LEU A 108 4.22 22.81 7.92
CA LEU A 108 5.03 21.84 7.19
C LEU A 108 4.25 20.58 6.77
N TYR A 109 2.93 20.53 7.00
CA TYR A 109 2.09 19.41 6.56
C TYR A 109 2.09 19.19 5.04
N TRP A 110 2.40 20.23 4.25
CA TRP A 110 2.54 20.10 2.80
C TRP A 110 3.68 19.14 2.41
N ARG A 111 4.69 18.92 3.26
CA ARG A 111 5.85 18.09 2.92
C ARG A 111 5.52 16.60 2.95
N PRO A 112 4.90 16.03 4.02
CA PRO A 112 4.39 14.66 3.96
C PRO A 112 3.36 14.46 2.84
N VAL A 113 2.41 15.39 2.65
CA VAL A 113 1.43 15.29 1.55
C VAL A 113 2.12 15.18 0.19
N LEU A 114 3.10 16.05 -0.07
CA LEU A 114 3.84 16.04 -1.32
C LEU A 114 4.72 14.78 -1.45
N ALA A 115 5.36 14.33 -0.37
CA ALA A 115 6.18 13.11 -0.37
C ALA A 115 5.34 11.90 -0.80
N PHE A 116 4.19 11.67 -0.17
CA PHE A 116 3.31 10.56 -0.52
C PHE A 116 2.65 10.73 -1.88
N GLY A 117 2.22 11.94 -2.27
CA GLY A 117 1.69 12.20 -3.61
C GLY A 117 2.71 11.88 -4.71
N LEU A 118 3.95 12.38 -4.56
CA LEU A 118 5.02 12.14 -5.51
C LEU A 118 5.47 10.67 -5.57
N LEU A 119 5.27 9.87 -4.51
CA LEU A 119 5.53 8.42 -4.53
C LEU A 119 4.75 7.77 -5.67
N PHE A 120 3.45 8.04 -5.72
CA PHE A 120 2.57 7.44 -6.72
C PHE A 120 2.86 7.98 -8.13
N VAL A 121 3.22 9.27 -8.24
CA VAL A 121 3.66 9.84 -9.53
C VAL A 121 4.97 9.17 -10.02
N ALA A 122 5.90 8.91 -9.10
CA ALA A 122 7.16 8.24 -9.38
C ALA A 122 7.00 6.73 -9.70
N LEU A 123 6.02 6.06 -9.09
CA LEU A 123 5.73 4.64 -9.34
C LEU A 123 4.96 4.40 -10.64
N ALA A 124 4.15 5.36 -11.09
CA ALA A 124 3.29 5.21 -12.27
C ALA A 124 4.01 4.68 -13.54
N PRO A 125 5.16 5.22 -13.98
CA PRO A 125 5.84 4.71 -15.18
C PRO A 125 6.46 3.32 -15.01
N VAL A 126 6.71 2.88 -13.77
CA VAL A 126 7.23 1.53 -13.48
C VAL A 126 6.10 0.51 -13.46
N LEU A 127 4.98 0.84 -12.83
CA LEU A 127 3.83 -0.05 -12.71
C LEU A 127 3.08 -0.21 -14.05
N PHE A 128 3.08 0.84 -14.88
CA PHE A 128 2.34 0.90 -16.14
C PHE A 128 3.24 1.20 -17.34
N SER A 129 4.42 0.57 -17.40
CA SER A 129 5.38 0.76 -18.49
C SER A 129 4.78 0.55 -19.88
N ASP A 130 3.85 -0.40 -20.00
CA ASP A 130 3.28 -0.82 -21.28
C ASP A 130 1.95 -0.12 -21.60
N ASN A 131 1.38 0.62 -20.63
CA ASN A 131 0.08 1.25 -20.78
C ASN A 131 0.10 2.72 -20.32
N VAL A 132 0.51 3.59 -21.24
CA VAL A 132 0.64 5.03 -21.03
C VAL A 132 -0.66 5.69 -20.57
N ARG A 133 -1.82 5.17 -20.99
CA ARG A 133 -3.13 5.68 -20.58
C ARG A 133 -3.37 5.43 -19.10
N ASN A 134 -3.09 4.23 -18.61
CA ASN A 134 -3.25 3.90 -17.20
C ASN A 134 -2.22 4.64 -16.34
N SER A 135 -0.97 4.76 -16.80
CA SER A 135 0.04 5.60 -16.15
C SER A 135 -0.43 7.05 -16.03
N GLY A 136 -0.92 7.65 -17.12
CA GLY A 136 -1.41 9.03 -17.13
C GLY A 136 -2.63 9.22 -16.23
N LEU A 137 -3.59 8.29 -16.25
CA LEU A 137 -4.77 8.33 -15.39
C LEU A 137 -4.41 8.27 -13.91
N MET A 138 -3.50 7.37 -13.52
CA MET A 138 -3.01 7.31 -12.14
C MET A 138 -2.38 8.64 -11.73
N VAL A 139 -1.47 9.18 -12.53
CA VAL A 139 -0.80 10.47 -12.24
C VAL A 139 -1.80 11.61 -12.16
N ALA A 140 -2.80 11.65 -13.05
CA ALA A 140 -3.84 12.69 -13.04
C ALA A 140 -4.72 12.62 -11.78
N VAL A 141 -5.19 11.43 -11.40
CA VAL A 141 -6.01 11.22 -10.20
C VAL A 141 -5.21 11.58 -8.95
N VAL A 142 -3.97 11.09 -8.85
CA VAL A 142 -3.07 11.40 -7.74
C VAL A 142 -2.79 12.90 -7.68
N THR A 143 -2.58 13.56 -8.81
CA THR A 143 -2.37 15.01 -8.88
C THR A 143 -3.59 15.76 -8.38
N ALA A 144 -4.80 15.38 -8.81
CA ALA A 144 -6.03 16.02 -8.34
C ALA A 144 -6.22 15.86 -6.82
N LEU A 145 -6.00 14.66 -6.29
CA LEU A 145 -6.09 14.39 -4.86
C LEU A 145 -5.00 15.11 -4.05
N ALA A 146 -3.77 15.16 -4.58
CA ALA A 146 -2.65 15.85 -3.94
C ALA A 146 -2.87 17.37 -3.95
N VAL A 147 -3.36 17.96 -5.04
CA VAL A 147 -3.70 19.39 -5.10
C VAL A 147 -4.83 19.72 -4.15
N LEU A 148 -5.88 18.88 -4.07
CA LEU A 148 -6.94 19.04 -3.07
C LEU A 148 -6.39 18.97 -1.64
N ALA A 149 -5.56 17.98 -1.34
CA ALA A 149 -4.95 17.85 -0.02
C ALA A 149 -4.04 19.05 0.32
N LEU A 150 -3.23 19.52 -0.63
CA LEU A 150 -2.39 20.71 -0.46
C LEU A 150 -3.21 21.98 -0.27
N TYR A 151 -4.37 22.10 -0.92
CA TYR A 151 -5.28 23.22 -0.74
C TYR A 151 -5.92 23.24 0.66
N LEU A 152 -6.23 22.06 1.22
CA LEU A 152 -6.80 21.91 2.56
C LEU A 152 -5.79 22.13 3.69
N VAL A 153 -4.50 22.16 3.37
CA VAL A 153 -3.40 22.36 4.32
C VAL A 153 -2.93 23.81 4.30
N THR A 154 -2.58 24.34 5.48
CA THR A 154 -2.03 25.70 5.61
C THR A 154 -0.64 25.80 4.99
N MET A 155 -0.51 26.54 3.88
CA MET A 155 0.77 26.79 3.21
C MET A 155 0.77 28.12 2.45
N PRO A 156 1.93 28.72 2.16
CA PRO A 156 1.98 29.98 1.42
C PRO A 156 1.50 29.82 -0.03
N LEU A 157 0.71 30.79 -0.51
CA LEU A 157 0.04 30.73 -1.81
C LEU A 157 1.01 30.50 -2.98
N TRP A 158 2.17 31.17 -2.97
CA TRP A 158 3.16 31.02 -4.03
C TRP A 158 3.67 29.57 -4.14
N LEU A 159 3.86 28.89 -3.01
CA LEU A 159 4.31 27.51 -2.96
C LEU A 159 3.20 26.58 -3.45
N PHE A 160 1.95 26.83 -3.06
CA PHE A 160 0.79 26.07 -3.54
C PHE A 160 0.69 26.13 -5.07
N VAL A 161 0.78 27.33 -5.65
CA VAL A 161 0.72 27.54 -7.10
C VAL A 161 1.89 26.84 -7.79
N ALA A 162 3.11 26.97 -7.26
CA ALA A 162 4.30 26.33 -7.83
C ALA A 162 4.21 24.80 -7.83
N LEU A 163 3.79 24.19 -6.71
CA LEU A 163 3.62 22.74 -6.61
C LEU A 163 2.50 22.23 -7.53
N THR A 164 1.37 22.95 -7.59
CA THR A 164 0.26 22.60 -8.46
C THR A 164 0.68 22.63 -9.94
N ALA A 165 1.40 23.68 -10.36
CA ALA A 165 1.95 23.76 -11.71
C ALA A 165 2.91 22.59 -12.01
N GLY A 166 3.78 22.24 -11.06
CA GLY A 166 4.69 21.09 -11.17
C GLY A 166 3.96 19.75 -11.35
N LEU A 167 2.91 19.50 -10.57
CA LEU A 167 2.12 18.26 -10.65
C LEU A 167 1.28 18.18 -11.94
N ILE A 168 0.73 19.31 -12.40
CA ILE A 168 0.08 19.40 -13.72
C ILE A 168 1.11 19.11 -14.83
N GLY A 169 2.32 19.67 -14.71
CA GLY A 169 3.44 19.37 -15.60
C GLY A 169 3.81 17.89 -15.61
N ALA A 170 3.83 17.23 -14.44
CA ALA A 170 4.05 15.79 -14.33
C ALA A 170 2.95 14.97 -15.00
N THR A 171 1.68 15.39 -14.84
CA THR A 171 0.54 14.78 -15.53
C THR A 171 0.67 14.91 -17.04
N PHE A 172 0.98 16.10 -17.54
CA PHE A 172 1.24 16.32 -18.96
C PHE A 172 2.41 15.47 -19.48
N LEU A 173 3.48 15.35 -18.70
CA LEU A 173 4.62 14.50 -19.04
C LEU A 173 4.26 13.01 -19.07
N ALA A 174 3.37 12.56 -18.18
CA ALA A 174 2.90 11.17 -18.15
C ALA A 174 2.19 10.77 -19.45
N TYR A 175 1.39 11.67 -20.02
CA TYR A 175 0.69 11.42 -21.27
C TYR A 175 1.56 11.61 -22.52
N THR A 176 2.52 12.53 -22.48
CA THR A 176 3.31 12.88 -23.68
C THR A 176 4.63 12.12 -23.79
N ARG A 177 5.37 11.95 -22.70
CA ARG A 177 6.70 11.30 -22.66
C ARG A 177 6.92 10.59 -21.31
N PRO A 178 6.24 9.46 -21.05
CA PRO A 178 6.32 8.75 -19.78
C PRO A 178 7.74 8.31 -19.42
N ALA A 179 8.58 8.02 -20.42
CA ALA A 179 9.99 7.67 -20.20
C ALA A 179 10.78 8.75 -19.41
N ARG A 180 10.41 10.03 -19.53
CA ARG A 180 11.08 11.10 -18.75
C ARG A 180 10.71 11.07 -17.27
N LEU A 181 9.52 10.54 -16.91
CA LEU A 181 9.13 10.35 -15.51
C LEU A 181 9.99 9.30 -14.79
N LEU A 182 10.68 8.42 -15.50
CA LEU A 182 11.63 7.48 -14.89
C LEU A 182 12.77 8.22 -14.16
N SER A 183 13.12 9.42 -14.61
CA SER A 183 14.08 10.27 -13.91
C SER A 183 13.55 10.68 -12.53
N LEU A 184 12.24 10.93 -12.41
CA LEU A 184 11.59 11.18 -11.13
C LEU A 184 11.62 9.92 -10.28
N THR A 185 11.32 8.74 -10.83
CA THR A 185 11.46 7.45 -10.11
C THR A 185 12.86 7.26 -9.52
N LEU A 186 13.90 7.53 -10.31
CA LEU A 186 15.28 7.37 -9.89
C LEU A 186 15.68 8.35 -8.78
N THR A 187 15.20 9.59 -8.86
CA THR A 187 15.53 10.65 -7.90
C THR A 187 14.63 10.67 -6.67
N TYR A 188 13.45 10.05 -6.76
CA TYR A 188 12.41 10.11 -5.73
C TYR A 188 12.85 9.63 -4.34
N PRO A 189 13.60 8.52 -4.16
CA PRO A 189 14.03 8.09 -2.82
C PRO A 189 14.82 9.17 -2.08
N PHE A 190 15.67 9.91 -2.78
CA PHE A 190 16.46 11.01 -2.22
C PHE A 190 15.56 12.24 -1.94
N LEU A 191 14.66 12.55 -2.87
CA LEU A 191 13.70 13.64 -2.73
C LEU A 191 12.74 13.39 -1.55
N MET A 192 12.26 12.16 -1.36
CA MET A 192 11.36 11.78 -0.27
C MET A 192 12.02 11.97 1.09
N VAL A 193 13.27 11.54 1.25
CA VAL A 193 14.02 11.75 2.49
C VAL A 193 14.14 13.24 2.78
N TRP A 194 14.46 14.06 1.76
CA TRP A 194 14.50 15.50 1.93
C TRP A 194 13.14 16.10 2.27
N LEU A 195 12.05 15.67 1.63
CA LEU A 195 10.70 16.16 1.89
C LEU A 195 10.24 15.82 3.31
N LEU A 196 10.58 14.64 3.81
CA LEU A 196 10.23 14.28 5.18
C LEU A 196 11.18 14.98 6.16
N TRP A 197 12.48 14.72 6.11
CA TRP A 197 13.40 15.11 7.18
C TRP A 197 13.90 16.56 7.08
N GLY A 198 13.97 17.11 5.87
CA GLY A 198 14.35 18.50 5.63
C GLY A 198 15.83 18.77 5.74
N GLY A 199 16.16 20.02 6.05
CA GLY A 199 17.52 20.52 6.02
C GLY A 199 18.00 20.86 4.60
N PRO A 200 19.32 20.99 4.42
CA PRO A 200 19.91 21.38 3.14
C PRO A 200 19.68 20.31 2.06
N ILE A 201 19.37 20.73 0.83
CA ILE A 201 19.22 19.85 -0.34
C ILE A 201 20.52 19.09 -0.69
N TRP A 202 21.66 19.57 -0.19
CA TRP A 202 22.98 18.99 -0.42
C TRP A 202 23.12 17.57 0.11
N GLY A 203 22.45 17.20 1.21
CA GLY A 203 22.51 15.82 1.73
C GLY A 203 22.04 14.79 0.68
N PRO A 204 20.81 14.88 0.19
CA PRO A 204 20.29 14.06 -0.90
C PRO A 204 21.13 14.12 -2.19
N VAL A 205 21.60 15.31 -2.57
CA VAL A 205 22.41 15.50 -3.79
C VAL A 205 23.75 14.77 -3.69
N VAL A 206 24.46 14.89 -2.56
CA VAL A 206 25.72 14.19 -2.32
C VAL A 206 25.51 12.68 -2.23
N ALA A 207 24.44 12.23 -1.57
CA ALA A 207 24.08 10.81 -1.52
C ALA A 207 23.85 10.24 -2.92
N MET A 208 23.09 10.95 -3.76
CA MET A 208 22.86 10.57 -5.15
C MET A 208 24.16 10.59 -5.97
N ALA A 209 25.00 11.62 -5.81
CA ALA A 209 26.31 11.71 -6.46
C ALA A 209 27.22 10.53 -6.09
N GLY A 210 27.14 10.03 -4.85
CA GLY A 210 27.87 8.85 -4.39
C GLY A 210 27.66 7.61 -5.26
N PHE A 211 26.43 7.37 -5.72
CA PHE A 211 26.15 6.26 -6.65
C PHE A 211 26.84 6.43 -8.00
N PHE A 212 26.85 7.66 -8.55
CA PHE A 212 27.54 7.94 -9.82
C PHE A 212 29.06 7.80 -9.67
N VAL A 213 29.62 8.30 -8.56
CA VAL A 213 31.04 8.12 -8.24
C VAL A 213 31.37 6.64 -8.10
N MET A 214 30.55 5.86 -7.41
CA MET A 214 30.74 4.40 -7.28
C MET A 214 30.75 3.71 -8.65
N VAL A 215 29.80 4.03 -9.53
CA VAL A 215 29.75 3.46 -10.89
C VAL A 215 30.98 3.88 -11.71
N LEU A 216 31.41 5.13 -11.61
CA LEU A 216 32.60 5.63 -12.28
C LEU A 216 33.85 4.89 -11.79
N VAL A 217 34.05 4.81 -10.47
CA VAL A 217 35.16 4.09 -9.83
C VAL A 217 35.15 2.62 -10.25
N TYR A 218 33.98 1.96 -10.21
CA TYR A 218 33.82 0.58 -10.67
C TYR A 218 34.22 0.40 -12.13
N ARG A 219 33.76 1.28 -13.04
CA ARG A 219 34.11 1.22 -14.46
C ARG A 219 35.60 1.48 -14.75
N LEU A 220 36.26 2.31 -13.93
CA LEU A 220 37.68 2.61 -14.08
C LEU A 220 38.59 1.52 -13.47
N LEU A 221 38.14 0.86 -12.41
CA LEU A 221 38.92 -0.17 -11.69
C LEU A 221 38.66 -1.60 -12.19
N SER A 222 37.45 -1.91 -12.68
CA SER A 222 37.10 -3.27 -13.11
C SER A 222 38.03 -3.84 -14.20
N PRO A 223 38.56 -3.06 -15.18
CA PRO A 223 39.51 -3.59 -16.16
C PRO A 223 40.89 -3.91 -15.56
N ARG A 224 41.23 -3.33 -14.39
CA ARG A 224 42.55 -3.44 -13.77
C ARG A 224 42.59 -4.47 -12.64
N VAL A 225 41.52 -4.60 -11.88
CA VAL A 225 41.47 -5.41 -10.65
C VAL A 225 40.80 -6.77 -10.88
N GLY A 226 40.11 -6.95 -12.01
CA GLY A 226 39.25 -8.11 -12.26
C GLY A 226 37.96 -8.01 -11.44
N VAL A 227 36.88 -8.62 -11.94
CA VAL A 227 35.61 -8.68 -11.20
C VAL A 227 35.73 -9.81 -10.18
N PRO A 228 35.53 -9.57 -8.86
CA PRO A 228 35.47 -10.65 -7.89
C PRO A 228 34.26 -11.50 -8.21
N ILE A 229 34.50 -12.64 -8.84
CA ILE A 229 33.49 -13.65 -9.13
C ILE A 229 33.28 -14.39 -7.80
N ALA A 230 32.11 -14.21 -7.18
CA ALA A 230 31.73 -15.02 -6.04
C ALA A 230 31.56 -16.47 -6.55
N THR A 231 32.51 -17.33 -6.20
CA THR A 231 32.38 -18.80 -6.32
C THR A 231 31.45 -19.34 -5.27
#